data_AF-A0A2E0R419-F1
#
_entry.id   AF-A0A2E0R419-F1
#
_cell.length_a   1.000
_cell.length_b   1.000
_cell.length_c   1.000
_cell.angle_alpha   90.00
_cell.angle_beta   90.00
_cell.angle_gamma   90.00
#
_symmetry.space_group_name_H-M   'P 1'
#
loop_
_entity.id
_entity.type
_entity.pdbx_description
1 polymer ?
#
loop_
_entity_poly.entity_id
_entity_poly.type
_entity_poly.pdbx_seq_one_letter_code
_entity_poly.pdbx_strand_id
1 'polypeptide(L)'
;MRDYFFEGIKRLDWGFNNPNITAGLIAILMMAVWILCRIHRWGFWPSLLGFTALGVCLIQTVSRGGMVAAFVGGLVMVVLAPRPWKKNRWLPIAVCLIGLLGYAFWHGVAKRYADGIVEEDGSVTNRWIIYRTTPAMMVDAPEGWGLKKASIAFHNFYQPEGRFERYGSLVSSHLTWMVEFSWLGRLGYVLGWMCVFLLCFPSRKRRWYEVGLAVWISFATAATFTTMANRWILWVVPAVFFTAVTVERIRLRDWPSMKGWGLPVVAAISVLIVIGVIGIWGSPSNPKVTNESGWVTIGKNGKGNNRIWIVDPDSEILGKAYGQRLRGLASLLDETENRSVAVQWEKIEPIPNRDDVVFLSGVGLQEVSAQRMDQLVNSERWILLNPDMPSEELVSRIELLPEVCIFWGEFNPGRSRYIWQSIAEKYKHVSFETVTAAGKYLPNWTELVYYENTEEPGS
;
A
#
# COMPACT_ATOMS: atom_id res chain seq x y z
N MET A 1 -20.59 -15.83 -0.40
CA MET A 1 -19.70 -15.52 0.74
C MET A 1 -18.52 -16.47 0.67
N ARG A 2 -17.28 -15.99 0.77
CA ARG A 2 -16.09 -16.87 0.85
C ARG A 2 -15.89 -17.25 2.31
N ASP A 3 -15.93 -18.53 2.61
CA ASP A 3 -15.64 -19.03 3.95
C ASP A 3 -14.13 -19.12 4.17
N TYR A 4 -13.65 -18.61 5.30
CA TYR A 4 -12.24 -18.66 5.67
C TYR A 4 -12.05 -19.74 6.74
N PHE A 5 -11.19 -20.71 6.48
CA PHE A 5 -10.88 -21.78 7.42
C PHE A 5 -9.47 -21.60 8.01
N PHE A 6 -9.27 -22.10 9.22
CA PHE A 6 -7.96 -22.30 9.83
C PHE A 6 -7.97 -23.68 10.50
N GLU A 7 -7.06 -24.57 10.10
CA GLU A 7 -7.01 -25.96 10.59
C GLU A 7 -8.38 -26.68 10.52
N GLY A 8 -9.13 -26.45 9.45
CA GLY A 8 -10.48 -27.01 9.27
C GLY A 8 -11.60 -26.29 10.03
N ILE A 9 -11.30 -25.29 10.86
CA ILE A 9 -12.30 -24.51 11.61
C ILE A 9 -12.65 -23.24 10.85
N LYS A 10 -13.95 -23.01 10.62
CA LYS A 10 -14.46 -21.76 10.03
C LYS A 10 -14.19 -20.59 10.97
N ARG A 11 -13.44 -19.59 10.49
CA ARG A 11 -13.15 -18.35 11.20
C ARG A 11 -14.39 -17.48 11.23
N LEU A 12 -14.67 -16.87 12.38
CA LEU A 12 -15.78 -15.95 12.52
C LEU A 12 -15.57 -14.71 11.63
N ASP A 13 -16.57 -14.41 10.80
CA ASP A 13 -16.62 -13.21 9.99
C ASP A 13 -18.05 -12.66 9.96
N TRP A 14 -18.22 -11.39 10.34
CA TRP A 14 -19.54 -10.73 10.40
C TRP A 14 -19.92 -10.08 9.07
N GLY A 15 -19.62 -10.76 7.95
CA GLY A 15 -19.97 -10.31 6.60
C GLY A 15 -18.97 -9.35 5.94
N PHE A 16 -17.77 -9.17 6.51
CA PHE A 16 -16.75 -8.31 5.91
C PHE A 16 -15.90 -9.01 4.83
N ASN A 17 -16.11 -10.33 4.63
CA ASN A 17 -15.28 -11.21 3.82
C ASN A 17 -13.79 -11.14 4.23
N ASN A 18 -13.51 -10.87 5.51
CA ASN A 18 -12.17 -10.83 6.08
C ASN A 18 -12.26 -10.91 7.63
N PRO A 19 -11.93 -12.07 8.24
CA PRO A 19 -11.98 -12.24 9.69
C PRO A 19 -11.12 -11.24 10.48
N ASN A 20 -10.03 -10.72 9.90
CA ASN A 20 -9.19 -9.74 10.58
C ASN A 20 -9.89 -8.37 10.71
N ILE A 21 -10.73 -8.01 9.74
CA ILE A 21 -11.57 -6.80 9.80
C ILE A 21 -12.64 -6.97 10.89
N THR A 22 -13.32 -8.12 10.92
CA THR A 22 -14.28 -8.48 11.97
C THR A 22 -13.63 -8.41 13.36
N ALA A 23 -12.43 -8.95 13.52
CA ALA A 23 -11.68 -8.89 14.77
C ALA A 23 -11.37 -7.46 15.25
N GLY A 24 -11.00 -6.57 14.32
CA GLY A 24 -10.76 -5.16 14.64
C GLY A 24 -12.02 -4.46 15.15
N LEU A 25 -13.18 -4.73 14.52
CA LEU A 25 -14.47 -4.22 15.00
C LEU A 25 -14.80 -4.75 16.41
N ILE A 26 -14.61 -6.06 16.63
CA ILE A 26 -14.84 -6.68 17.94
C ILE A 26 -13.98 -6.03 19.02
N ALA A 27 -12.68 -5.82 18.75
CA ALA A 27 -11.78 -5.16 19.69
C ALA A 27 -12.25 -3.75 20.08
N ILE A 28 -12.74 -2.96 19.12
CA ILE A 28 -13.33 -1.64 19.35
C ILE A 28 -14.58 -1.74 20.23
N LEU A 29 -15.49 -2.67 19.92
CA LEU A 29 -16.70 -2.88 20.69
C LEU A 29 -16.41 -3.34 22.12
N MET A 30 -15.38 -4.19 22.31
CA MET A 30 -14.92 -4.61 23.63
C MET A 30 -14.52 -3.42 24.50
N MET A 31 -13.91 -2.38 23.92
CA MET A 31 -13.63 -1.14 24.67
C MET A 31 -14.91 -0.34 24.90
N ALA A 32 -15.72 -0.18 23.85
CA ALA A 32 -16.93 0.64 23.89
C ALA A 32 -17.92 0.22 24.98
N VAL A 33 -18.12 -1.09 25.21
CA VAL A 33 -19.09 -1.57 26.22
C VAL A 33 -18.81 -1.07 27.63
N TRP A 34 -17.56 -0.72 27.95
CA TRP A 34 -17.19 -0.18 29.26
C TRP A 34 -17.78 1.21 29.54
N ILE A 35 -18.34 1.91 28.53
CA ILE A 35 -19.08 3.14 28.74
C ILE A 35 -20.29 2.94 29.67
N LEU A 36 -20.89 1.75 29.68
CA LEU A 36 -22.05 1.45 30.54
C LEU A 36 -21.71 1.60 32.02
N CYS A 37 -20.46 1.33 32.41
CA CYS A 37 -19.97 1.56 33.77
C CYS A 37 -19.98 3.04 34.16
N ARG A 38 -20.02 3.95 33.20
CA ARG A 38 -20.04 5.41 33.40
C ARG A 38 -21.46 5.97 33.39
N ILE A 39 -22.39 5.29 32.72
CA ILE A 39 -23.81 5.68 32.66
C ILE A 39 -24.57 5.23 33.91
N HIS A 40 -24.37 3.99 34.38
CA HIS A 40 -25.18 3.42 35.46
C HIS A 40 -24.35 2.65 36.51
N ARG A 41 -24.80 2.67 37.77
CA ARG A 41 -24.11 2.01 38.91
C ARG A 41 -23.98 0.48 38.76
N TRP A 42 -24.94 -0.13 38.05
CA TRP A 42 -24.94 -1.56 37.70
C TRP A 42 -24.22 -1.87 36.39
N GLY A 43 -23.76 -0.85 35.65
CA GLY A 43 -23.18 -1.00 34.32
C GLY A 43 -21.92 -1.86 34.24
N PHE A 44 -21.30 -2.16 35.39
CA PHE A 44 -20.20 -3.12 35.50
C PHE A 44 -20.55 -4.49 34.93
N TRP A 45 -21.67 -5.07 35.35
CA TRP A 45 -22.07 -6.42 34.95
C TRP A 45 -22.37 -6.55 33.45
N PRO A 46 -23.19 -5.68 32.82
CA PRO A 46 -23.40 -5.76 31.38
C PRO A 46 -22.12 -5.42 30.58
N SER A 47 -21.23 -4.55 31.09
CA SER A 47 -19.93 -4.32 30.44
C SER A 47 -19.07 -5.57 30.45
N LEU A 48 -18.98 -6.25 31.60
CA LEU A 48 -18.18 -7.47 31.75
C LEU A 48 -18.74 -8.61 30.90
N LEU A 49 -20.07 -8.79 30.90
CA LEU A 49 -20.74 -9.78 30.06
C LEU A 49 -20.52 -9.50 28.58
N GLY A 50 -20.74 -8.25 28.14
CA GLY A 50 -20.51 -7.83 26.76
C GLY A 50 -19.05 -7.99 26.33
N PHE A 51 -18.12 -7.58 27.18
CA PHE A 51 -16.68 -7.76 26.95
C PHE A 51 -16.32 -9.24 26.80
N THR A 52 -16.86 -10.11 27.65
CA THR A 52 -16.57 -11.55 27.61
C THR A 52 -17.17 -12.20 26.37
N ALA A 53 -18.43 -11.91 26.04
CA ALA A 53 -19.08 -12.42 24.84
C ALA A 53 -18.34 -12.00 23.56
N LEU A 54 -17.95 -10.72 23.48
CA LEU A 54 -17.12 -10.21 22.40
C LEU A 54 -15.73 -10.83 22.39
N GLY A 55 -15.13 -11.10 23.55
CA GLY A 55 -13.85 -11.81 23.66
C GLY A 55 -13.90 -13.23 23.11
N VAL A 56 -14.99 -13.97 23.36
CA VAL A 56 -15.23 -15.29 22.76
C VAL A 56 -15.30 -15.17 21.24
N CYS A 57 -16.07 -14.21 20.72
CA CYS A 57 -16.13 -13.94 19.28
C CYS A 57 -14.75 -13.57 18.70
N LEU A 58 -13.96 -12.75 19.41
CA LEU A 58 -12.62 -12.36 18.99
C LEU A 58 -11.71 -13.58 18.84
N ILE A 59 -11.72 -14.49 19.79
CA ILE A 59 -10.94 -15.73 19.74
C ILE A 59 -11.35 -16.58 18.52
N GLN A 60 -12.64 -16.67 18.20
CA GLN A 60 -13.14 -17.39 17.02
C GLN A 60 -12.73 -16.74 15.67
N THR A 61 -12.30 -15.47 15.66
CA THR A 61 -11.72 -14.86 14.45
C THR A 61 -10.30 -15.35 14.17
N VAL A 62 -9.60 -15.88 15.19
CA VAL A 62 -8.19 -16.32 15.11
C VAL A 62 -7.26 -15.18 14.62
N SER A 63 -7.60 -13.93 14.95
CA SER A 63 -6.86 -12.74 14.50
C SER A 63 -5.90 -12.20 15.56
N ARG A 64 -4.59 -12.39 15.31
CA ARG A 64 -3.50 -11.80 16.13
C ARG A 64 -3.63 -10.28 16.28
N GLY A 65 -3.83 -9.57 15.17
CA GLY A 65 -3.92 -8.11 15.18
C GLY A 65 -5.13 -7.60 15.97
N GLY A 66 -6.26 -8.32 15.94
CA GLY A 66 -7.43 -7.99 16.74
C GLY A 66 -7.19 -8.18 18.25
N MET A 67 -6.50 -9.25 18.64
CA MET A 67 -6.10 -9.48 20.04
C MET A 67 -5.14 -8.39 20.54
N VAL A 68 -4.14 -8.02 19.75
CA VAL A 68 -3.21 -6.93 20.08
C VAL A 68 -3.98 -5.62 20.24
N ALA A 69 -4.90 -5.30 19.32
CA ALA A 69 -5.74 -4.11 19.43
C ALA A 69 -6.59 -4.08 20.71
N ALA A 70 -7.24 -5.20 21.05
CA ALA A 70 -8.03 -5.31 22.28
C ALA A 70 -7.16 -5.17 23.54
N PHE A 71 -5.95 -5.74 23.53
CA PHE A 71 -5.00 -5.64 24.64
C PHE A 71 -4.50 -4.20 24.83
N VAL A 72 -4.05 -3.54 23.76
CA VAL A 72 -3.55 -2.15 23.81
C VAL A 72 -4.67 -1.21 24.24
N GLY A 73 -5.88 -1.36 23.70
CA GLY A 73 -7.05 -0.60 24.16
C GLY A 73 -7.39 -0.86 25.63
N GLY A 74 -7.29 -2.12 26.08
CA GLY A 74 -7.49 -2.49 27.48
C GLY A 74 -6.49 -1.82 28.41
N LEU A 75 -5.21 -1.78 28.01
CA LEU A 75 -4.14 -1.15 28.78
C LEU A 75 -4.40 0.35 29.00
N VAL A 76 -4.93 1.05 27.99
CA VAL A 76 -5.30 2.47 28.08
C VAL A 76 -6.30 2.69 29.22
N MET A 77 -7.33 1.85 29.32
CA MET A 77 -8.35 1.96 30.38
C MET A 77 -7.79 1.62 31.77
N VAL A 78 -6.83 0.70 31.86
CA VAL A 78 -6.21 0.31 33.13
C VAL A 78 -5.26 1.40 33.64
N VAL A 79 -4.46 2.00 32.75
CA VAL A 79 -3.38 2.92 33.11
C VAL A 79 -3.86 4.37 33.30
N LEU A 80 -4.71 4.88 32.40
CA LEU A 80 -4.99 6.32 32.36
C LEU A 80 -6.09 6.81 33.30
N ALA A 81 -7.08 5.98 33.62
CA ALA A 81 -8.05 6.33 34.67
C ALA A 81 -8.45 5.09 35.50
N PRO A 82 -7.48 4.49 36.22
CA PRO A 82 -7.72 3.33 37.08
C PRO A 82 -8.90 3.61 37.97
N ARG A 83 -9.94 2.80 37.79
CA ARG A 83 -11.14 2.92 38.59
C ARG A 83 -10.88 2.17 39.90
N PRO A 84 -11.15 2.77 41.07
CA PRO A 84 -11.08 2.07 42.34
C PRO A 84 -12.27 1.11 42.42
N TRP A 85 -12.17 -0.01 41.73
CA TRP A 85 -13.16 -1.07 41.81
C TRP A 85 -13.12 -1.65 43.23
N LYS A 86 -14.30 -1.92 43.80
CA LYS A 86 -14.41 -2.69 45.04
C LYS A 86 -13.69 -4.02 44.85
N LYS A 87 -13.00 -4.52 45.88
CA LYS A 87 -12.21 -5.77 45.83
C LYS A 87 -12.99 -6.95 45.21
N ASN A 88 -14.30 -7.02 45.47
CA ASN A 88 -15.19 -8.04 44.92
C ASN A 88 -15.42 -8.00 43.40
N ARG A 89 -15.03 -6.93 42.69
CA ARG A 89 -15.16 -6.82 41.23
C ARG A 89 -13.92 -7.32 40.49
N TRP A 90 -12.79 -7.48 41.17
CA TRP A 90 -11.58 -8.06 40.58
C TRP A 90 -11.73 -9.56 40.32
N LEU A 91 -12.40 -10.29 41.21
CA LEU A 91 -12.62 -11.72 41.05
C LEU A 91 -13.40 -12.05 39.76
N PRO A 92 -14.55 -11.43 39.45
CA PRO A 92 -15.23 -11.64 38.17
C PRO A 92 -14.38 -11.31 36.95
N ILE A 93 -13.60 -10.22 36.98
CA ILE A 93 -12.69 -9.86 35.88
C ILE A 93 -11.66 -10.97 35.67
N ALA A 94 -11.02 -11.44 36.75
CA ALA A 94 -10.03 -12.50 36.69
C ALA A 94 -10.65 -13.81 36.15
N VAL A 95 -11.83 -14.19 36.63
CA VAL A 95 -12.56 -15.37 36.14
C VAL A 95 -12.88 -15.24 34.65
N CYS A 96 -13.35 -14.08 34.18
CA CYS A 96 -13.60 -13.84 32.75
C CYS A 96 -12.32 -13.96 31.91
N LEU A 97 -11.21 -13.37 32.35
CA LEU A 97 -9.93 -13.43 31.62
C LEU A 97 -9.37 -14.87 31.59
N ILE A 98 -9.42 -15.58 32.71
CA ILE A 98 -9.01 -16.99 32.79
C ILE A 98 -9.91 -17.85 31.89
N GLY A 99 -11.23 -17.60 31.90
CA GLY A 99 -12.19 -18.29 31.03
C GLY A 99 -11.90 -18.07 29.55
N LEU A 100 -11.59 -16.84 29.14
CA LEU A 100 -11.20 -16.52 27.76
C LEU A 100 -9.87 -17.19 27.38
N LEU A 101 -8.89 -17.22 28.28
CA LEU A 101 -7.63 -17.94 28.05
C LEU A 101 -7.88 -19.44 27.90
N GLY A 102 -8.62 -20.05 28.82
CA GLY A 102 -9.00 -21.46 28.76
C GLY A 102 -9.74 -21.81 27.47
N TYR A 103 -10.67 -20.96 27.03
CA TYR A 103 -11.36 -21.10 25.76
C TYR A 103 -10.41 -21.00 24.55
N ALA A 104 -9.44 -20.08 24.58
CA ALA A 104 -8.43 -19.96 23.53
C ALA A 104 -7.50 -21.19 23.45
N PHE A 105 -7.14 -21.78 24.59
CA PHE A 105 -6.38 -23.03 24.66
C PHE A 105 -7.20 -24.22 24.14
N TRP A 106 -8.46 -24.34 24.57
CA TRP A 106 -9.36 -25.42 24.15
C TRP A 106 -9.56 -25.48 22.63
N HIS A 107 -9.68 -24.31 21.98
CA HIS A 107 -9.83 -24.22 20.53
C HIS A 107 -8.50 -24.29 19.74
N GLY A 108 -7.37 -24.59 20.39
CA GLY A 108 -6.06 -24.71 19.72
C GLY A 108 -5.48 -23.39 19.18
N VAL A 109 -6.20 -22.27 19.32
CA VAL A 109 -5.80 -20.95 18.83
C VAL A 109 -4.49 -20.48 19.49
N ALA A 110 -4.26 -20.91 20.73
CA ALA A 110 -3.03 -20.62 21.48
C ALA A 110 -1.76 -21.09 20.76
N LYS A 111 -1.80 -22.23 20.05
CA LYS A 111 -0.65 -22.71 19.26
C LYS A 111 -0.32 -21.74 18.14
N ARG A 112 -1.30 -21.28 17.37
CA ARG A 112 -1.09 -20.23 16.34
C ARG A 112 -0.51 -18.92 16.91
N TYR A 113 -0.87 -18.56 18.14
CA TYR A 113 -0.30 -17.38 18.78
C TYR A 113 1.15 -17.57 19.21
N ALA A 114 1.55 -18.79 19.59
CA ALA A 114 2.91 -19.15 19.96
C ALA A 114 3.81 -19.46 18.75
N ASP A 115 3.32 -20.23 17.79
CA ASP A 115 4.07 -20.72 16.63
C ASP A 115 4.44 -19.58 15.67
N GLY A 116 3.68 -18.49 15.64
CA GLY A 116 4.05 -17.29 14.88
C GLY A 116 5.31 -16.56 15.39
N ILE A 117 5.86 -16.97 16.53
CA ILE A 117 7.14 -16.47 17.08
C ILE A 117 8.30 -17.42 16.70
N VAL A 118 8.01 -18.69 16.37
CA VAL A 118 9.01 -19.77 16.22
C VAL A 118 9.07 -20.33 14.78
N GLU A 119 7.96 -20.36 14.05
CA GLU A 119 7.88 -20.79 12.65
C GLU A 119 7.40 -19.64 11.74
N GLU A 120 8.08 -19.45 10.60
CA GLU A 120 7.75 -18.44 9.58
C GLU A 120 6.41 -18.77 8.88
N ASP A 121 5.29 -18.42 9.51
CA ASP A 121 3.96 -18.42 8.87
C ASP A 121 4.00 -17.46 7.66
N GLY A 122 3.67 -17.97 6.46
CA GLY A 122 3.69 -17.20 5.22
C GLY A 122 2.87 -15.90 5.27
N SER A 123 1.86 -15.82 6.15
CA SER A 123 1.12 -14.56 6.38
C SER A 123 1.91 -13.50 7.16
N VAL A 124 2.80 -13.90 8.07
CA VAL A 124 3.68 -13.01 8.84
C VAL A 124 4.85 -12.56 7.97
N THR A 125 5.50 -13.50 7.27
CA THR A 125 6.63 -13.20 6.37
C THR A 125 6.22 -12.21 5.29
N ASN A 126 5.03 -12.39 4.68
CA ASN A 126 4.51 -11.44 3.69
C ASN A 126 4.21 -10.05 4.27
N ARG A 127 3.69 -9.96 5.49
CA ARG A 127 3.48 -8.68 6.19
C ARG A 127 4.80 -8.01 6.52
N TRP A 128 5.80 -8.78 6.95
CA TRP A 128 7.09 -8.22 7.33
C TRP A 128 7.81 -7.59 6.15
N ILE A 129 7.76 -8.23 4.98
CA ILE A 129 8.28 -7.64 3.74
C ILE A 129 7.61 -6.30 3.48
N ILE A 130 6.28 -6.24 3.52
CA ILE A 130 5.53 -4.99 3.30
C ILE A 130 5.93 -3.92 4.32
N TYR A 131 5.97 -4.26 5.62
CA TYR A 131 6.30 -3.29 6.67
C TYR A 131 7.73 -2.76 6.56
N ARG A 132 8.67 -3.61 6.11
CA ARG A 132 10.06 -3.21 5.89
C ARG A 132 10.21 -2.32 4.66
N THR A 133 9.47 -2.57 3.59
CA THR A 133 9.59 -1.81 2.33
C THR A 133 8.81 -0.50 2.35
N THR A 134 7.69 -0.43 3.07
CA THR A 134 6.78 0.74 3.03
C THR A 134 7.48 2.07 3.36
N PRO A 135 8.36 2.19 4.38
CA PRO A 135 9.08 3.42 4.62
C PRO A 135 9.92 3.89 3.42
N ALA A 136 10.57 2.96 2.71
CA ALA A 136 11.33 3.28 1.50
C ALA A 136 10.39 3.77 0.39
N MET A 137 9.24 3.10 0.19
CA MET A 137 8.22 3.56 -0.76
C MET A 137 7.78 5.02 -0.51
N MET A 138 7.68 5.45 0.75
CA MET A 138 7.30 6.83 1.09
C MET A 138 8.40 7.83 0.74
N VAL A 139 9.67 7.46 0.94
CA VAL A 139 10.83 8.29 0.61
C VAL A 139 11.01 8.40 -0.90
N ASP A 140 10.88 7.27 -1.59
CA ASP A 140 11.08 7.17 -3.04
C ASP A 140 10.00 7.92 -3.82
N ALA A 141 8.80 8.13 -3.24
CA ALA A 141 7.74 8.96 -3.82
C ALA A 141 7.34 10.10 -2.87
N PRO A 142 8.03 11.25 -2.87
CA PRO A 142 7.75 12.37 -1.98
C PRO A 142 6.32 12.92 -2.12
N GLU A 143 5.78 12.93 -3.34
CA GLU A 143 4.42 13.34 -3.66
C GLU A 143 3.37 12.22 -3.46
N GLY A 144 3.83 11.02 -3.09
CA GLY A 144 3.01 9.83 -2.93
C GLY A 144 2.86 9.03 -4.21
N TRP A 145 2.48 7.76 -4.07
CA TRP A 145 2.28 6.86 -5.21
C TRP A 145 0.93 7.05 -5.91
N GLY A 146 0.05 7.88 -5.35
CA GLY A 146 -1.30 8.12 -5.85
C GLY A 146 -2.36 7.19 -5.24
N LEU A 147 -3.61 7.65 -5.22
CA LEU A 147 -4.73 6.96 -4.57
C LEU A 147 -4.96 5.56 -5.17
N LYS A 148 -5.12 4.56 -4.29
CA LYS A 148 -5.31 3.14 -4.65
C LYS A 148 -4.18 2.51 -5.46
N LYS A 149 -3.03 3.17 -5.58
CA LYS A 149 -1.88 2.65 -6.34
C LYS A 149 -0.80 2.02 -5.47
N ALA A 150 -0.89 2.10 -4.13
CA ALA A 150 0.14 1.60 -3.23
C ALA A 150 0.48 0.11 -3.42
N SER A 151 -0.51 -0.76 -3.61
CA SER A 151 -0.23 -2.19 -3.82
C SER A 151 0.34 -2.49 -5.20
N ILE A 152 0.00 -1.70 -6.22
CA ILE A 152 0.56 -1.82 -7.58
C ILE A 152 2.03 -1.41 -7.56
N ALA A 153 2.35 -0.30 -6.89
CA ALA A 153 3.72 0.16 -6.69
C ALA A 153 4.54 -0.90 -5.94
N PHE A 154 4.01 -1.45 -4.85
CA PHE A 154 4.68 -2.52 -4.12
C PHE A 154 4.92 -3.74 -5.02
N HIS A 155 3.91 -4.24 -5.72
CA HIS A 155 4.00 -5.42 -6.57
C HIS A 155 5.06 -5.28 -7.68
N ASN A 156 5.15 -4.09 -8.27
CA ASN A 156 6.08 -3.83 -9.38
C ASN A 156 7.49 -3.53 -8.89
N PHE A 157 7.67 -2.72 -7.85
CA PHE A 157 8.98 -2.13 -7.55
C PHE A 157 9.61 -2.62 -6.24
N TYR A 158 8.84 -3.23 -5.34
CA TYR A 158 9.31 -3.58 -3.99
C TYR A 158 9.13 -5.04 -3.59
N GLN A 159 8.19 -5.76 -4.21
CA GLN A 159 8.03 -7.19 -3.97
C GLN A 159 9.31 -7.92 -4.45
N PRO A 160 9.85 -8.86 -3.66
CA PRO A 160 11.01 -9.64 -4.07
C PRO A 160 10.75 -10.36 -5.40
N GLU A 161 11.80 -10.51 -6.21
CA GLU A 161 11.71 -11.20 -7.50
C GLU A 161 11.30 -12.66 -7.31
N GLY A 162 10.53 -13.19 -8.27
CA GLY A 162 9.97 -14.54 -8.20
C GLY A 162 8.70 -14.66 -7.34
N ARG A 163 8.30 -13.61 -6.62
CA ARG A 163 7.04 -13.54 -5.88
C ARG A 163 5.96 -12.80 -6.68
N PHE A 164 4.84 -13.48 -6.92
CA PHE A 164 3.74 -12.99 -7.75
C PHE A 164 2.41 -12.87 -7.02
N GLU A 165 2.41 -12.95 -5.68
CA GLU A 165 1.19 -12.75 -4.89
C GLU A 165 0.64 -11.34 -5.10
N ARG A 166 -0.67 -11.25 -5.37
CA ARG A 166 -1.34 -9.96 -5.54
C ARG A 166 -1.99 -9.49 -4.26
N TYR A 167 -1.76 -8.22 -3.93
CA TYR A 167 -2.36 -7.56 -2.78
C TYR A 167 -3.32 -6.46 -3.25
N GLY A 168 -4.51 -6.39 -2.68
CA GLY A 168 -5.43 -5.28 -2.93
C GLY A 168 -5.08 -3.99 -2.18
N SER A 169 -4.16 -4.07 -1.20
CA SER A 169 -3.67 -2.97 -0.35
C SER A 169 -2.48 -3.47 0.47
N LEU A 170 -1.73 -2.58 1.14
CA LEU A 170 -0.51 -2.93 1.90
C LEU A 170 -0.79 -3.60 3.26
N VAL A 171 -1.81 -4.48 3.34
CA VAL A 171 -2.24 -5.23 4.55
C VAL A 171 -2.52 -4.41 5.82
N SER A 172 -2.33 -3.09 5.76
CA SER A 172 -2.43 -2.08 6.80
C SER A 172 -3.04 -0.83 6.20
N SER A 173 -4.09 -0.29 6.80
CA SER A 173 -4.71 0.95 6.33
C SER A 173 -3.76 2.14 6.50
N HIS A 174 -3.00 2.20 7.60
CA HIS A 174 -2.04 3.28 7.84
C HIS A 174 -0.96 3.33 6.76
N LEU A 175 -0.30 2.20 6.50
CA LEU A 175 0.77 2.14 5.51
C LEU A 175 0.26 2.41 4.10
N THR A 176 -0.93 1.88 3.76
CA THR A 176 -1.56 2.14 2.45
C THR A 176 -1.71 3.65 2.24
N TRP A 177 -2.37 4.37 3.14
CA TRP A 177 -2.60 5.80 2.94
C TRP A 177 -1.32 6.64 3.03
N MET A 178 -0.40 6.29 3.91
CA MET A 178 0.88 7.01 4.01
C MET A 178 1.72 6.87 2.73
N VAL A 179 1.66 5.72 2.03
CA VAL A 179 2.34 5.53 0.73
C VAL A 179 1.64 6.31 -0.39
N GLU A 180 0.31 6.40 -0.36
CA GLU A 180 -0.46 7.07 -1.41
C GLU A 180 -0.36 8.59 -1.35
N PHE A 181 -0.17 9.17 -0.17
CA PHE A 181 -0.11 10.62 0.04
C PHE A 181 1.29 11.20 -0.07
N SER A 182 1.37 12.49 -0.39
CA SER A 182 2.59 13.30 -0.29
C SER A 182 3.03 13.50 1.16
N TRP A 183 4.25 13.99 1.39
CA TRP A 183 4.73 14.31 2.75
C TRP A 183 3.81 15.26 3.52
N LEU A 184 3.19 16.24 2.84
CA LEU A 184 2.21 17.13 3.47
C LEU A 184 0.94 16.35 3.86
N GLY A 185 0.46 15.46 2.98
CA GLY A 185 -0.67 14.59 3.28
C GLY A 185 -0.38 13.59 4.42
N ARG A 186 0.84 13.04 4.48
CA ARG A 186 1.33 12.18 5.58
C ARG A 186 1.34 12.94 6.90
N LEU A 187 1.82 14.20 6.89
CA LEU A 187 1.79 15.07 8.07
C LEU A 187 0.37 15.33 8.53
N GLY A 188 -0.52 15.74 7.62
CA GLY A 188 -1.94 15.94 7.94
C GLY A 188 -2.59 14.68 8.51
N TYR A 189 -2.26 13.52 7.95
CA TYR A 189 -2.77 12.23 8.40
C TYR A 189 -2.33 11.89 9.84
N VAL A 190 -1.03 11.90 10.12
CA VAL A 190 -0.51 11.58 11.46
C VAL A 190 -0.97 12.62 12.47
N LEU A 191 -0.94 13.91 12.11
CA LEU A 191 -1.43 14.99 12.95
C LEU A 191 -2.92 14.81 13.29
N GLY A 192 -3.75 14.42 12.33
CA GLY A 192 -5.17 14.13 12.54
C GLY A 192 -5.38 13.06 13.62
N TRP A 193 -4.66 11.94 13.55
CA TRP A 193 -4.69 10.91 14.58
C TRP A 193 -4.24 11.42 15.94
N MET A 194 -3.13 12.16 16.00
CA MET A 194 -2.62 12.70 17.26
C MET A 194 -3.59 13.71 17.90
N CYS A 195 -4.25 14.54 17.09
CA CYS A 195 -5.29 15.46 17.55
C CYS A 195 -6.50 14.71 18.11
N VAL A 196 -6.94 13.63 17.45
CA VAL A 196 -8.02 12.78 17.96
C VAL A 196 -7.63 12.15 19.30
N PHE A 197 -6.42 11.63 19.43
CA PHE A 197 -5.94 11.07 20.70
C PHE A 197 -5.87 12.13 21.82
N LEU A 198 -5.36 13.33 21.51
CA LEU A 198 -5.34 14.44 22.46
C LEU A 198 -6.75 14.83 22.90
N LEU A 199 -7.69 14.95 21.97
CA LEU A 199 -9.08 15.27 22.26
C LEU A 199 -9.79 14.15 23.03
N CYS A 200 -9.45 12.88 22.80
CA CYS A 200 -9.99 11.79 23.59
C CYS A 200 -9.26 11.58 24.93
N PHE A 201 -8.16 12.29 25.19
CA PHE A 201 -7.36 12.08 26.41
C PHE A 201 -8.14 12.44 27.69
N PRO A 202 -8.16 11.57 28.72
CA PRO A 202 -8.94 11.82 29.93
C PRO A 202 -8.50 13.10 30.65
N SER A 203 -9.49 13.90 31.07
CA SER A 203 -9.23 15.09 31.90
C SER A 203 -9.48 14.78 33.37
N ARG A 204 -8.93 15.61 34.26
CA ARG A 204 -9.19 15.51 35.71
C ARG A 204 -10.69 15.58 36.03
N LYS A 205 -11.45 16.34 35.24
CA LYS A 205 -12.90 16.54 35.40
C LYS A 205 -13.70 15.35 34.90
N ARG A 206 -13.29 14.73 33.79
CA ARG A 206 -14.03 13.65 33.12
C ARG A 206 -13.10 12.50 32.75
N ARG A 207 -13.09 11.49 33.61
CA ARG A 207 -12.34 10.26 33.39
C ARG A 207 -12.94 9.36 32.30
N TRP A 208 -14.20 9.56 31.91
CA TRP A 208 -14.86 8.67 30.94
C TRP A 208 -14.29 8.79 29.52
N TYR A 209 -13.63 9.92 29.17
CA TYR A 209 -13.01 10.08 27.85
C TYR A 209 -11.97 8.97 27.54
N GLU A 210 -11.42 8.32 28.58
CA GLU A 210 -10.56 7.14 28.44
C GLU A 210 -11.18 6.04 27.56
N VAL A 211 -12.51 5.87 27.58
CA VAL A 211 -13.20 4.85 26.79
C VAL A 211 -13.17 5.24 25.32
N GLY A 212 -13.39 6.52 25.02
CA GLY A 212 -13.23 7.05 23.67
C GLY A 212 -11.79 6.90 23.19
N LEU A 213 -10.81 7.21 24.03
CA LEU A 213 -9.41 7.03 23.69
C LEU A 213 -9.06 5.56 23.44
N ALA A 214 -9.54 4.64 24.29
CA ALA A 214 -9.33 3.20 24.14
C ALA A 214 -9.96 2.66 22.84
N VAL A 215 -11.16 3.14 22.48
CA VAL A 215 -11.82 2.85 21.19
C VAL A 215 -10.94 3.29 20.02
N TRP A 216 -10.45 4.54 20.04
CA TRP A 216 -9.61 5.08 18.96
C TRP A 216 -8.24 4.41 18.87
N ILE A 217 -7.60 4.11 20.00
CA ILE A 217 -6.34 3.37 20.04
C ILE A 217 -6.53 1.94 19.56
N SER A 218 -7.62 1.27 19.93
CA SER A 218 -7.94 -0.07 19.40
C SER A 218 -8.14 -0.03 17.89
N PHE A 219 -8.86 0.98 17.38
CA PHE A 219 -9.08 1.17 15.95
C PHE A 219 -7.77 1.43 15.20
N ALA A 220 -6.91 2.32 15.70
CA ALA A 220 -5.59 2.59 15.13
C ALA A 220 -4.70 1.32 15.14
N THR A 221 -4.66 0.63 16.27
CA THR A 221 -3.86 -0.59 16.41
C THR A 221 -4.36 -1.66 15.43
N ALA A 222 -5.67 -1.87 15.33
CA ALA A 222 -6.24 -2.82 14.38
C ALA A 222 -5.98 -2.40 12.92
N ALA A 223 -6.09 -1.11 12.59
CA ALA A 223 -5.77 -0.55 11.27
C ALA A 223 -4.28 -0.69 10.89
N THR A 224 -3.41 -0.95 11.86
CA THR A 224 -2.00 -1.31 11.60
C THR A 224 -1.87 -2.71 11.02
N PHE A 225 -2.73 -3.66 11.41
CA PHE A 225 -2.64 -5.08 11.02
C PHE A 225 -3.64 -5.51 9.94
N THR A 226 -4.59 -4.64 9.58
CA THR A 226 -5.60 -4.91 8.57
C THR A 226 -6.05 -3.63 7.88
N THR A 227 -6.74 -3.76 6.74
CA THR A 227 -7.23 -2.63 5.94
C THR A 227 -8.63 -2.18 6.33
N MET A 228 -8.95 -2.30 7.62
CA MET A 228 -10.29 -2.03 8.13
C MET A 228 -10.71 -0.57 7.94
N ALA A 229 -9.77 0.38 8.03
CA ALA A 229 -10.11 1.79 7.93
C ALA A 229 -10.56 2.20 6.50
N ASN A 230 -10.39 1.33 5.50
CA ASN A 230 -10.90 1.55 4.15
C ASN A 230 -12.42 1.37 4.05
N ARG A 231 -13.08 0.83 5.09
CA ARG A 231 -14.53 0.62 5.12
C ARG A 231 -15.20 1.65 6.03
N TRP A 232 -16.00 2.53 5.46
CA TRP A 232 -16.66 3.63 6.18
C TRP A 232 -17.49 3.15 7.39
N ILE A 233 -18.15 1.99 7.32
CA ILE A 233 -18.98 1.47 8.41
C ILE A 233 -18.19 1.20 9.70
N LEU A 234 -16.89 0.93 9.59
CA LEU A 234 -16.03 0.65 10.75
C LEU A 234 -15.60 1.92 11.49
N TRP A 235 -15.86 3.09 10.90
CA TRP A 235 -15.66 4.38 11.53
C TRP A 235 -16.82 4.80 12.43
N VAL A 236 -17.99 4.15 12.34
CA VAL A 236 -19.20 4.56 13.09
C VAL A 236 -18.94 4.60 14.59
N VAL A 237 -18.39 3.54 15.18
CA VAL A 237 -18.15 3.50 16.63
C VAL A 237 -17.09 4.52 17.07
N PRO A 238 -15.88 4.59 16.45
CA PRO A 238 -14.93 5.67 16.76
C PRO A 238 -15.51 7.08 16.61
N ALA A 239 -16.25 7.34 15.52
CA ALA A 239 -16.84 8.65 15.25
C ALA A 239 -17.89 9.05 16.29
N VAL A 240 -18.74 8.11 16.74
CA VAL A 240 -19.71 8.36 17.82
C VAL A 240 -19.01 8.75 19.11
N PHE A 241 -17.97 8.00 19.51
CA PHE A 241 -17.20 8.33 20.72
C PHE A 241 -16.45 9.65 20.60
N PHE A 242 -15.84 9.93 19.45
CA PHE A 242 -15.18 11.21 19.19
C PHE A 242 -16.15 12.38 19.28
N THR A 243 -17.31 12.26 18.66
CA THR A 243 -18.35 13.28 18.67
C THR A 243 -18.86 13.52 20.08
N ALA A 244 -19.14 12.45 20.84
CA ALA A 244 -19.58 12.55 22.23
C ALA A 244 -18.55 13.28 23.12
N VAL A 245 -17.27 12.92 23.01
CA VAL A 245 -16.20 13.59 23.75
C VAL A 245 -16.08 15.05 23.35
N THR A 246 -16.12 15.35 22.06
CA THR A 246 -15.99 16.72 21.53
C THR A 246 -17.14 17.61 21.97
N VAL A 247 -18.38 17.13 21.87
CA VAL A 247 -19.58 17.85 22.34
C VAL A 247 -19.49 18.13 23.84
N GLU A 248 -19.03 17.16 24.64
CA GLU A 248 -18.88 17.39 26.08
C GLU A 248 -17.76 18.38 26.41
N ARG A 249 -16.62 18.33 25.70
CA ARG A 249 -15.56 19.34 25.85
C ARG A 249 -16.04 20.74 25.50
N ILE A 250 -16.83 20.90 24.44
CA ILE A 250 -17.45 22.18 24.07
C ILE A 250 -18.37 22.66 25.21
N ARG A 251 -19.29 21.79 25.66
CA ARG A 251 -20.25 22.13 26.72
C ARG A 251 -19.59 22.51 28.03
N LEU A 252 -18.52 21.81 28.41
CA LEU A 252 -17.81 22.02 29.67
C LEU A 252 -16.61 22.96 29.56
N ARG A 253 -16.33 23.48 28.36
CA ARG A 253 -15.14 24.28 28.03
C ARG A 253 -13.84 23.61 28.50
N ASP A 254 -13.79 22.28 28.40
CA ASP A 254 -12.69 21.45 28.89
C ASP A 254 -11.72 21.12 27.74
N TRP A 255 -11.15 22.16 27.14
CA TRP A 255 -10.20 22.01 26.04
C TRP A 255 -8.79 21.69 26.53
N PRO A 256 -7.99 20.92 25.76
CA PRO A 256 -6.56 20.84 25.99
C PRO A 256 -5.94 22.24 26.05
N SER A 257 -4.93 22.42 26.90
CA SER A 257 -4.22 23.69 26.99
C SER A 257 -3.53 24.03 25.67
N MET A 258 -3.25 25.32 25.42
CA MET A 258 -2.51 25.74 24.21
C MET A 258 -1.15 25.04 24.08
N LYS A 259 -0.46 24.79 25.20
CA LYS A 259 0.77 24.00 25.23
C LYS A 259 0.53 22.53 24.84
N GLY A 260 -0.63 21.97 25.23
CA GLY A 260 -1.03 20.61 24.87
C GLY A 260 -1.21 20.41 23.36
N TRP A 261 -1.63 21.44 22.62
CA TRP A 261 -1.76 21.38 21.15
C TRP A 261 -0.41 21.32 20.41
N GLY A 262 0.70 21.68 21.06
CA GLY A 262 2.03 21.47 20.50
C GLY A 262 2.44 20.00 20.46
N LEU A 263 1.89 19.16 21.35
CA LEU A 263 2.28 17.74 21.46
C LEU A 263 1.91 16.93 20.20
N PRO A 264 0.69 17.04 19.62
CA PRO A 264 0.38 16.40 18.34
C PRO A 264 1.33 16.75 17.20
N VAL A 265 1.76 18.02 17.10
CA VAL A 265 2.66 18.48 16.05
C VAL A 265 4.04 17.86 16.21
N VAL A 266 4.61 17.93 17.42
CA VAL A 266 5.92 17.33 17.71
C VAL A 266 5.90 15.82 17.50
N ALA A 267 4.84 15.14 17.97
CA ALA A 267 4.68 13.70 17.79
C ALA A 267 4.57 13.32 16.31
N ALA A 268 3.76 14.05 15.53
CA ALA A 268 3.61 13.78 14.10
C ALA A 268 4.92 13.97 13.32
N ILE A 269 5.62 15.08 13.56
CA ILE A 269 6.92 15.33 12.94
C ILE A 269 7.93 14.25 13.34
N SER A 270 7.98 13.88 14.62
CA SER A 270 8.91 12.84 15.11
C SER A 270 8.65 11.49 14.45
N VAL A 271 7.38 11.07 14.32
CA VAL A 271 7.01 9.84 13.63
C VAL A 271 7.44 9.88 12.16
N LEU A 272 7.21 10.99 11.47
CA LEU A 272 7.59 11.12 10.06
C LEU A 272 9.12 11.17 9.88
N ILE A 273 9.86 11.81 10.77
CA ILE A 273 11.32 11.78 10.77
C ILE A 273 11.82 10.34 10.93
N VAL A 274 11.29 9.60 11.90
CA VAL A 274 11.67 8.20 12.12
C VAL A 274 11.35 7.35 10.89
N ILE A 275 10.16 7.50 10.30
CA ILE A 275 9.78 6.79 9.07
C ILE A 275 10.72 7.17 7.91
N GLY A 276 11.03 8.47 7.74
CA GLY A 276 11.93 8.95 6.71
C GLY A 276 13.35 8.38 6.86
N VAL A 277 13.91 8.39 8.08
CA VAL A 277 15.22 7.80 8.37
C VAL A 277 15.23 6.30 8.10
N ILE A 278 14.20 5.57 8.56
CA ILE A 278 14.05 4.14 8.27
C ILE A 278 13.91 3.90 6.77
N GLY A 279 13.21 4.76 6.03
CA GLY A 279 13.07 4.64 4.58
C GLY A 279 14.39 4.84 3.84
N ILE A 280 15.17 5.87 4.22
CA ILE A 280 16.46 6.17 3.60
C ILE A 280 17.48 5.06 3.90
N TRP A 281 17.57 4.59 5.15
CA TRP A 281 18.58 3.61 5.57
C TRP A 281 18.16 2.17 5.34
N GLY A 282 16.86 1.91 5.37
CA GLY A 282 16.29 0.58 5.23
C GLY A 282 15.96 0.22 3.78
N SER A 283 16.21 1.12 2.81
CA SER A 283 15.83 0.94 1.41
C SER A 283 16.37 -0.39 0.86
N PRO A 284 15.49 -1.40 0.68
CA PRO A 284 15.91 -2.73 0.23
C PRO A 284 15.97 -2.83 -1.30
N SER A 285 15.54 -1.79 -2.01
CA SER A 285 15.55 -1.75 -3.47
C SER A 285 16.95 -1.43 -3.97
N ASN A 286 17.70 -2.49 -4.29
CA ASN A 286 18.79 -2.43 -5.24
C ASN A 286 18.27 -3.12 -6.52
N PRO A 287 18.07 -2.41 -7.64
CA PRO A 287 18.44 -1.01 -7.90
C PRO A 287 17.51 0.01 -7.24
N LYS A 288 18.01 1.24 -7.03
CA LYS A 288 17.27 2.35 -6.39
C LYS A 288 16.04 2.73 -7.22
N VAL A 289 14.92 3.00 -6.57
CA VAL A 289 13.66 3.42 -7.19
C VAL A 289 13.34 4.85 -6.76
N THR A 290 12.90 5.70 -7.68
CA THR A 290 12.42 7.05 -7.38
C THR A 290 11.20 7.38 -8.24
N ASN A 291 10.13 7.89 -7.63
CA ASN A 291 8.94 8.37 -8.31
C ASN A 291 8.87 9.90 -8.17
N GLU A 292 9.22 10.59 -9.23
CA GLU A 292 9.21 12.05 -9.31
C GLU A 292 8.47 12.44 -10.59
N SER A 293 7.60 13.45 -10.52
CA SER A 293 6.99 14.03 -11.73
C SER A 293 6.22 13.02 -12.61
N GLY A 294 5.54 12.06 -11.99
CA GLY A 294 4.79 11.03 -12.71
C GLY A 294 5.65 9.98 -13.43
N TRP A 295 6.96 9.95 -13.18
CA TRP A 295 7.90 8.98 -13.71
C TRP A 295 8.55 8.17 -12.58
N VAL A 296 8.55 6.85 -12.73
CA VAL A 296 9.29 5.95 -11.84
C VAL A 296 10.61 5.61 -12.49
N THR A 297 11.71 6.13 -11.94
CA THR A 297 13.07 5.82 -12.36
C THR A 297 13.67 4.71 -11.50
N ILE A 298 14.42 3.81 -12.13
CA ILE A 298 15.04 2.63 -11.54
C ILE A 298 16.52 2.61 -11.96
N GLY A 299 17.46 2.62 -11.01
CA GLY A 299 18.91 2.62 -11.25
C GLY A 299 19.70 3.58 -10.34
N LYS A 300 21.05 3.52 -10.34
CA LYS A 300 21.90 4.32 -9.43
C LYS A 300 21.82 5.83 -9.68
N ASN A 301 21.58 6.23 -10.92
CA ASN A 301 21.56 7.64 -11.33
C ASN A 301 20.16 8.06 -11.78
N GLY A 302 19.22 8.24 -10.84
CA GLY A 302 17.90 8.85 -11.11
C GLY A 302 17.94 10.28 -11.70
N LYS A 303 19.13 10.81 -11.98
CA LYS A 303 19.44 12.10 -12.59
C LYS A 303 20.42 12.03 -13.77
N GLY A 304 20.80 10.83 -14.21
CA GLY A 304 21.73 10.63 -15.34
C GLY A 304 21.09 10.92 -16.69
N ASN A 305 21.95 11.26 -17.67
CA ASN A 305 21.58 11.65 -19.03
C ASN A 305 21.25 10.47 -19.95
N ASN A 306 21.43 9.22 -19.53
CA ASN A 306 21.07 8.04 -20.33
C ASN A 306 19.98 7.24 -19.59
N ARG A 307 18.70 7.43 -19.96
CA ARG A 307 17.58 6.58 -19.49
C ARG A 307 16.72 5.98 -20.58
N ILE A 308 16.50 4.67 -20.54
CA ILE A 308 15.44 4.06 -21.36
C ILE A 308 14.08 4.55 -20.86
N TRP A 309 13.31 5.20 -21.73
CA TRP A 309 11.99 5.75 -21.41
C TRP A 309 10.88 4.79 -21.82
N ILE A 310 10.15 4.26 -20.85
CA ILE A 310 9.00 3.38 -21.07
C ILE A 310 7.73 4.21 -20.94
N VAL A 311 7.14 4.50 -22.07
CA VAL A 311 5.99 5.38 -22.23
C VAL A 311 4.73 4.52 -22.39
N ASP A 312 3.65 4.88 -21.69
CA ASP A 312 2.38 4.12 -21.67
C ASP A 312 2.55 2.59 -21.51
N PRO A 313 3.12 2.12 -20.37
CA PRO A 313 3.28 0.69 -20.15
C PRO A 313 1.93 -0.05 -20.13
N ASP A 314 1.77 -1.05 -20.99
CA ASP A 314 0.58 -1.91 -21.06
C ASP A 314 0.86 -3.24 -20.34
N SER A 315 0.19 -3.45 -19.21
CA SER A 315 0.34 -4.66 -18.40
C SER A 315 -0.13 -5.96 -19.09
N GLU A 316 -0.91 -5.88 -20.17
CA GLU A 316 -1.27 -7.05 -20.98
C GLU A 316 -0.13 -7.50 -21.88
N ILE A 317 0.72 -6.56 -22.32
CA ILE A 317 1.88 -6.81 -23.20
C ILE A 317 3.13 -7.08 -22.37
N LEU A 318 3.41 -6.23 -21.38
CA LEU A 318 4.61 -6.29 -20.55
C LEU A 318 4.47 -7.28 -19.39
N GLY A 319 3.23 -7.67 -19.06
CA GLY A 319 2.87 -8.47 -17.90
C GLY A 319 2.55 -7.62 -16.68
N LYS A 320 1.78 -8.17 -15.74
CA LYS A 320 1.29 -7.44 -14.55
C LYS A 320 2.36 -7.10 -13.51
N ALA A 321 3.52 -7.75 -13.60
CA ALA A 321 4.69 -7.53 -12.76
C ALA A 321 5.86 -6.95 -13.58
N TYR A 322 5.57 -6.14 -14.60
CA TYR A 322 6.59 -5.57 -15.48
C TYR A 322 7.68 -4.82 -14.71
N GLY A 323 7.35 -4.16 -13.60
CA GLY A 323 8.34 -3.45 -12.78
C GLY A 323 9.41 -4.38 -12.18
N GLN A 324 9.06 -5.65 -11.88
CA GLN A 324 10.06 -6.60 -11.36
C GLN A 324 11.10 -6.89 -12.44
N ARG A 325 10.66 -7.04 -13.69
CA ARG A 325 11.53 -7.23 -14.85
C ARG A 325 12.38 -5.99 -15.14
N LEU A 326 11.80 -4.82 -14.94
CA LEU A 326 12.53 -3.56 -15.10
C LEU A 326 13.63 -3.36 -14.07
N ARG A 327 13.47 -3.86 -12.85
CA ARG A 327 14.57 -3.89 -11.88
C ARG A 327 15.69 -4.81 -12.33
N GLY A 328 15.36 -6.01 -12.84
CA GLY A 328 16.35 -6.90 -13.43
C GLY A 328 17.11 -6.24 -14.59
N LEU A 329 16.39 -5.61 -15.53
CA LEU A 329 16.99 -4.85 -16.64
C LEU A 329 17.86 -3.70 -16.15
N ALA A 330 17.37 -2.89 -15.20
CA ALA A 330 18.12 -1.77 -14.64
C ALA A 330 19.37 -2.23 -13.88
N SER A 331 19.34 -3.38 -13.20
CA SER A 331 20.53 -3.97 -12.58
C SER A 331 21.59 -4.35 -13.62
N LEU A 332 21.20 -4.97 -14.73
CA LEU A 332 22.12 -5.31 -15.82
C LEU A 332 22.75 -4.05 -16.43
N LEU A 333 21.93 -3.06 -16.76
CA LEU A 333 22.36 -1.78 -17.36
C LEU A 333 23.23 -0.94 -16.43
N ASP A 334 22.98 -0.98 -15.12
CA ASP A 334 23.77 -0.26 -14.12
C ASP A 334 25.16 -0.87 -13.94
N GLU A 335 25.31 -2.19 -14.12
CA GLU A 335 26.60 -2.88 -14.10
C GLU A 335 27.42 -2.68 -15.38
N THR A 336 26.76 -2.61 -16.55
CA THR A 336 27.45 -2.56 -17.85
C THR A 336 27.63 -1.16 -18.42
N GLU A 337 26.65 -0.27 -18.26
CA GLU A 337 26.54 0.96 -19.06
C GLU A 337 26.23 2.22 -18.23
N ASN A 338 26.04 2.10 -16.91
CA ASN A 338 25.65 3.21 -16.03
C ASN A 338 24.33 3.91 -16.50
N ARG A 339 23.43 3.13 -17.11
CA ARG A 339 22.10 3.57 -17.59
C ARG A 339 21.02 3.32 -16.53
N SER A 340 19.91 4.05 -16.64
CA SER A 340 18.72 3.84 -15.80
C SER A 340 17.48 3.58 -16.65
N VAL A 341 16.41 3.08 -16.04
CA VAL A 341 15.12 2.90 -16.71
C VAL A 341 14.09 3.82 -16.07
N ALA A 342 13.39 4.60 -16.89
CA ALA A 342 12.29 5.46 -16.45
C ALA A 342 10.98 4.95 -17.04
N VAL A 343 9.98 4.65 -16.21
CA VAL A 343 8.66 4.20 -16.65
C VAL A 343 7.59 5.22 -16.27
N GLN A 344 6.72 5.52 -17.24
CA GLN A 344 5.60 6.43 -17.05
C GLN A 344 4.62 5.83 -16.05
N TRP A 345 4.39 6.56 -14.96
CA TRP A 345 3.45 6.18 -13.90
C TRP A 345 2.15 6.97 -13.96
N GLU A 346 2.23 8.23 -14.40
CA GLU A 346 1.09 9.11 -14.60
C GLU A 346 1.05 9.67 -16.03
N LYS A 347 -0.15 9.78 -16.59
CA LYS A 347 -0.37 10.15 -18.01
C LYS A 347 -0.06 11.62 -18.34
N ILE A 348 0.25 12.45 -17.34
CA ILE A 348 0.08 13.91 -17.43
C ILE A 348 1.38 14.63 -17.80
N GLU A 349 2.55 14.05 -17.53
CA GLU A 349 3.80 14.81 -17.64
C GLU A 349 4.56 14.59 -18.95
N PRO A 350 5.18 15.65 -19.51
CA PRO A 350 5.96 15.57 -20.74
C PRO A 350 7.17 14.68 -20.56
N ILE A 351 7.61 14.06 -21.65
CA ILE A 351 8.87 13.31 -21.65
C ILE A 351 10.00 14.32 -21.51
N PRO A 352 10.89 14.18 -20.51
CA PRO A 352 12.01 15.09 -20.33
C PRO A 352 12.88 15.11 -21.59
N ASN A 353 13.33 16.31 -21.96
CA ASN A 353 13.98 16.53 -23.26
C ASN A 353 15.44 16.05 -23.23
N ARG A 354 15.76 15.18 -24.20
CA ARG A 354 17.07 14.67 -24.66
C ARG A 354 17.70 13.43 -23.99
N ASP A 355 18.03 12.53 -24.93
CA ASP A 355 18.97 11.41 -24.99
C ASP A 355 18.63 10.13 -24.21
N ASP A 356 17.76 9.30 -24.81
CA ASP A 356 17.85 7.82 -24.82
C ASP A 356 16.63 7.18 -25.58
N VAL A 357 16.65 5.86 -25.76
CA VAL A 357 15.63 5.03 -26.42
C VAL A 357 14.24 5.16 -25.78
N VAL A 358 13.22 5.39 -26.62
CA VAL A 358 11.81 5.41 -26.21
C VAL A 358 11.16 4.07 -26.54
N PHE A 359 10.64 3.44 -25.50
CA PHE A 359 9.92 2.21 -25.56
C PHE A 359 8.42 2.46 -25.35
N LEU A 360 7.60 1.97 -26.27
CA LEU A 360 6.14 2.12 -26.24
C LEU A 360 5.49 0.74 -26.38
N SER A 361 4.47 0.48 -25.57
CA SER A 361 3.72 -0.78 -25.62
C SER A 361 2.23 -0.53 -25.80
N GLY A 362 1.59 -1.24 -26.74
CA GLY A 362 0.13 -1.31 -26.85
C GLY A 362 -0.59 -0.05 -27.33
N VAL A 363 -1.65 0.32 -26.61
CA VAL A 363 -2.71 1.29 -27.02
C VAL A 363 -2.22 2.75 -27.05
N GLY A 364 -1.07 3.05 -26.46
CA GLY A 364 -0.55 4.42 -26.32
C GLY A 364 -0.35 5.17 -27.64
N LEU A 365 -0.34 4.47 -28.77
CA LEU A 365 -0.10 5.04 -30.10
C LEU A 365 -1.34 5.59 -30.80
N GLN A 366 -2.56 5.24 -30.37
CA GLN A 366 -3.79 5.73 -31.00
C GLN A 366 -4.11 7.20 -30.64
N GLU A 367 -3.68 7.65 -29.46
CA GLU A 367 -4.01 8.97 -28.90
C GLU A 367 -2.80 9.91 -28.79
N VAL A 368 -1.72 9.66 -29.54
CA VAL A 368 -0.54 10.53 -29.49
C VAL A 368 -0.87 11.86 -30.14
N SER A 369 -0.93 12.92 -29.32
CA SER A 369 -1.15 14.29 -29.79
C SER A 369 0.09 14.85 -30.48
N ALA A 370 -0.08 15.87 -31.32
CA ALA A 370 1.03 16.57 -31.99
C ALA A 370 2.09 17.06 -31.00
N GLN A 371 1.67 17.61 -29.85
CA GLN A 371 2.56 18.07 -28.78
C GLN A 371 3.41 16.93 -28.19
N ARG A 372 2.83 15.72 -28.06
CA ARG A 372 3.53 14.54 -27.55
C ARG A 372 4.48 13.99 -28.61
N MET A 373 4.11 14.04 -29.89
CA MET A 373 4.99 13.70 -31.01
C MET A 373 6.22 14.61 -31.07
N ASP A 374 6.06 15.92 -30.91
CA ASP A 374 7.18 16.89 -30.92
C ASP A 374 8.24 16.57 -29.85
N GLN A 375 7.83 15.97 -28.73
CA GLN A 375 8.74 15.54 -27.66
C GLN A 375 9.44 14.22 -28.00
N LEU A 376 8.69 13.29 -28.58
CA LEU A 376 9.16 11.93 -28.87
C LEU A 376 10.10 11.85 -30.10
N VAL A 377 9.97 12.77 -31.06
CA VAL A 377 10.80 12.78 -32.29
C VAL A 377 12.30 12.97 -32.00
N ASN A 378 12.65 13.56 -30.86
CA ASN A 378 14.05 13.87 -30.51
C ASN A 378 14.80 12.72 -29.80
N SER A 379 14.21 11.52 -29.70
CA SER A 379 14.87 10.34 -29.13
C SER A 379 15.92 9.74 -30.07
N GLU A 380 16.81 8.87 -29.57
CA GLU A 380 17.79 8.17 -30.41
C GLU A 380 17.19 6.99 -31.18
N ARG A 381 16.26 6.25 -30.57
CA ARG A 381 15.60 5.07 -31.16
C ARG A 381 14.23 4.85 -30.53
N TRP A 382 13.33 4.23 -31.28
CA TRP A 382 12.03 3.77 -30.80
C TRP A 382 11.94 2.25 -30.78
N ILE A 383 11.41 1.68 -29.71
CA ILE A 383 11.08 0.25 -29.62
C ILE A 383 9.57 0.12 -29.36
N LEU A 384 8.86 -0.46 -30.32
CA LEU A 384 7.42 -0.66 -30.28
C LEU A 384 7.09 -2.13 -30.01
N LEU A 385 6.37 -2.42 -28.93
CA LEU A 385 5.94 -3.77 -28.59
C LEU A 385 4.46 -3.98 -28.80
N ASN A 386 4.11 -4.92 -29.68
CA ASN A 386 2.74 -5.23 -30.07
C ASN A 386 1.89 -3.93 -30.20
N PRO A 387 2.36 -2.93 -30.97
CA PRO A 387 1.70 -1.64 -31.04
C PRO A 387 0.27 -1.76 -31.55
N ASP A 388 -0.66 -0.98 -30.99
CA ASP A 388 -2.00 -0.86 -31.56
C ASP A 388 -1.96 -0.03 -32.85
N MET A 389 -3.13 0.29 -33.42
CA MET A 389 -3.26 1.16 -34.59
C MET A 389 -2.49 2.48 -34.38
N PRO A 390 -1.64 2.91 -35.33
CA PRO A 390 -0.98 4.20 -35.23
C PRO A 390 -2.00 5.34 -35.38
N SER A 391 -1.80 6.45 -34.67
CA SER A 391 -2.56 7.68 -34.90
C SER A 391 -2.22 8.28 -36.26
N GLU A 392 -3.14 9.06 -36.83
CA GLU A 392 -2.89 9.80 -38.08
C GLU A 392 -1.67 10.73 -37.97
N GLU A 393 -1.47 11.32 -36.79
CA GLU A 393 -0.34 12.19 -36.49
C GLU A 393 1.00 11.43 -36.46
N LEU A 394 1.00 10.20 -35.95
CA LEU A 394 2.19 9.35 -35.95
C LEU A 394 2.57 8.94 -37.36
N VAL A 395 1.58 8.53 -38.16
CA VAL A 395 1.80 8.12 -39.57
C VAL A 395 2.32 9.29 -40.41
N SER A 396 1.80 10.50 -40.20
CA SER A 396 2.22 11.69 -40.98
C SER A 396 3.65 12.15 -40.68
N ARG A 397 4.20 11.75 -39.52
CA ARG A 397 5.54 12.16 -39.04
C ARG A 397 6.54 11.02 -38.89
N ILE A 398 6.19 9.80 -39.30
CA ILE A 398 7.07 8.63 -39.15
C ILE A 398 8.40 8.78 -39.90
N GLU A 399 8.41 9.59 -40.96
CA GLU A 399 9.62 9.96 -41.72
C GLU A 399 10.60 10.83 -40.92
N LEU A 400 10.11 11.52 -39.89
CA LEU A 400 10.92 12.37 -39.01
C LEU A 400 11.46 11.60 -37.81
N LEU A 401 10.95 10.39 -37.56
CA LEU A 401 11.42 9.56 -36.45
C LEU A 401 12.80 8.98 -36.76
N PRO A 402 13.63 8.76 -35.73
CA PRO A 402 14.88 8.03 -35.86
C PRO A 402 14.59 6.54 -36.16
N GLU A 403 15.54 5.65 -35.90
CA GLU A 403 15.33 4.21 -36.01
C GLU A 403 14.12 3.73 -35.18
N VAL A 404 13.23 2.94 -35.79
CA VAL A 404 12.03 2.38 -35.16
C VAL A 404 12.05 0.86 -35.27
N CYS A 405 12.19 0.16 -34.15
CA CYS A 405 12.14 -1.30 -34.10
C CYS A 405 10.78 -1.77 -33.60
N ILE A 406 10.06 -2.56 -34.41
CA ILE A 406 8.72 -3.07 -34.08
C ILE A 406 8.79 -4.56 -33.79
N PHE A 407 8.46 -4.96 -32.57
CA PHE A 407 8.36 -6.37 -32.19
C PHE A 407 6.89 -6.79 -32.08
N TRP A 408 6.53 -7.83 -32.83
CA TRP A 408 5.18 -8.37 -32.92
C TRP A 408 5.11 -9.83 -32.50
N GLY A 409 4.24 -10.19 -31.56
CA GLY A 409 4.03 -11.59 -31.18
C GLY A 409 3.39 -12.39 -32.32
N GLU A 410 3.99 -13.52 -32.68
CA GLU A 410 3.53 -14.42 -33.76
C GLU A 410 2.02 -14.72 -33.71
N PHE A 411 1.51 -14.98 -32.50
CA PHE A 411 0.12 -15.32 -32.24
C PHE A 411 -0.75 -14.13 -31.84
N ASN A 412 -0.26 -12.89 -31.91
CA ASN A 412 -1.06 -11.70 -31.62
C ASN A 412 -1.92 -11.34 -32.84
N PRO A 413 -3.26 -11.56 -32.80
CA PRO A 413 -4.12 -11.26 -33.92
C PRO A 413 -4.45 -9.76 -33.93
N GLY A 414 -4.38 -9.10 -35.09
CA GLY A 414 -4.76 -7.69 -35.18
C GLY A 414 -4.60 -7.12 -36.58
N ARG A 415 -5.50 -6.20 -36.96
CA ARG A 415 -5.40 -5.45 -38.23
C ARG A 415 -4.20 -4.50 -38.24
N SER A 416 -3.81 -3.99 -37.07
CA SER A 416 -2.64 -3.12 -36.89
C SER A 416 -1.35 -3.78 -37.34
N ARG A 417 -1.23 -5.11 -37.25
CA ARG A 417 -0.06 -5.87 -37.77
C ARG A 417 0.25 -5.51 -39.22
N TYR A 418 -0.75 -5.59 -40.10
CA TYR A 418 -0.56 -5.37 -41.53
C TYR A 418 -0.19 -3.92 -41.85
N ILE A 419 -0.69 -2.98 -41.05
CA ILE A 419 -0.37 -1.56 -41.19
C ILE A 419 1.09 -1.32 -40.79
N TRP A 420 1.52 -1.85 -39.65
CA TRP A 420 2.91 -1.72 -39.20
C TRP A 420 3.89 -2.42 -40.14
N GLN A 421 3.54 -3.58 -40.68
CA GLN A 421 4.34 -4.24 -41.73
C GLN A 421 4.45 -3.38 -42.99
N SER A 422 3.34 -2.81 -43.47
CA SER A 422 3.36 -1.92 -44.64
C SER A 422 4.18 -0.65 -44.39
N ILE A 423 4.15 -0.11 -43.17
CA ILE A 423 4.99 1.03 -42.77
C ILE A 423 6.47 0.63 -42.80
N ALA A 424 6.84 -0.52 -42.24
CA ALA A 424 8.21 -1.02 -42.24
C ALA A 424 8.75 -1.30 -43.66
N GLU A 425 7.91 -1.82 -44.56
CA GLU A 425 8.26 -2.01 -45.97
C GLU A 425 8.49 -0.67 -46.70
N LYS A 426 7.75 0.38 -46.30
CA LYS A 426 7.83 1.71 -46.92
C LYS A 426 9.04 2.52 -46.44
N TYR A 427 9.42 2.38 -45.17
CA TYR A 427 10.43 3.22 -44.51
C TYR A 427 11.63 2.41 -44.05
N LYS A 428 12.81 2.66 -44.65
CA LYS A 428 14.04 1.89 -44.41
C LYS A 428 14.54 1.90 -42.96
N HIS A 429 14.25 2.96 -42.22
CA HIS A 429 14.63 3.12 -40.81
C HIS A 429 13.64 2.46 -39.84
N VAL A 430 12.62 1.77 -40.35
CA VAL A 430 11.63 1.04 -39.56
C VAL A 430 11.80 -0.46 -39.77
N SER A 431 12.17 -1.20 -38.72
CA SER A 431 12.26 -2.66 -38.74
C SER A 431 11.01 -3.31 -38.16
N PHE A 432 10.65 -4.48 -38.67
CA PHE A 432 9.52 -5.27 -38.18
C PHE A 432 9.97 -6.71 -37.92
N GLU A 433 9.94 -7.10 -36.65
CA GLU A 433 10.37 -8.42 -36.19
C GLU A 433 9.20 -9.19 -35.56
N THR A 434 9.14 -10.48 -35.87
CA THR A 434 8.14 -11.37 -35.26
C THR A 434 8.76 -12.17 -34.12
N VAL A 435 8.22 -12.02 -32.92
CA VAL A 435 8.64 -12.77 -31.74
C VAL A 435 7.94 -14.13 -31.75
N THR A 436 8.74 -15.18 -31.99
CA THR A 436 8.28 -16.57 -32.07
C THR A 436 7.63 -17.01 -30.75
N ALA A 437 6.55 -17.80 -30.87
CA ALA A 437 5.81 -18.35 -29.73
C ALA A 437 5.21 -17.32 -28.75
N ALA A 438 5.11 -16.04 -29.14
CA ALA A 438 4.52 -14.99 -28.31
C ALA A 438 3.15 -14.54 -28.83
N GLY A 439 2.24 -14.20 -27.91
CA GLY A 439 0.92 -13.65 -28.21
C GLY A 439 0.88 -12.14 -27.97
N LYS A 440 -0.21 -11.64 -27.40
CA LYS A 440 -0.30 -10.25 -26.93
C LYS A 440 0.74 -9.95 -25.84
N TYR A 441 0.94 -10.89 -24.93
CA TYR A 441 2.00 -10.84 -23.93
C TYR A 441 3.35 -11.28 -24.53
N LEU A 442 4.40 -10.50 -24.29
CA LEU A 442 5.76 -10.78 -24.76
C LEU A 442 6.65 -11.22 -23.59
N PRO A 443 6.99 -12.51 -23.42
CA PRO A 443 7.65 -12.99 -22.21
C PRO A 443 9.08 -12.47 -22.02
N ASN A 444 9.85 -12.20 -23.09
CA ASN A 444 11.26 -11.82 -23.02
C ASN A 444 11.52 -10.38 -23.51
N TRP A 445 10.52 -9.51 -23.36
CA TRP A 445 10.61 -8.16 -23.90
C TRP A 445 11.78 -7.33 -23.36
N THR A 446 12.25 -7.58 -22.14
CA THR A 446 13.41 -6.89 -21.57
C THR A 446 14.71 -7.27 -22.27
N GLU A 447 14.82 -8.48 -22.80
CA GLU A 447 15.98 -8.91 -23.60
C GLU A 447 15.99 -8.20 -24.95
N LEU A 448 14.81 -8.06 -25.59
CA LEU A 448 14.66 -7.31 -26.84
C LEU A 448 15.11 -5.85 -26.66
N VAL A 449 14.73 -5.23 -25.53
CA VAL A 449 15.18 -3.88 -25.19
C VAL A 449 16.69 -3.85 -24.90
N TYR A 450 17.26 -4.85 -24.25
CA TYR A 450 18.68 -4.87 -23.92
C TYR A 450 19.58 -5.07 -25.16
N TYR A 451 19.29 -6.08 -25.99
CA TYR A 451 20.12 -6.41 -27.16
C TYR A 451 20.22 -5.24 -28.14
N GLU A 452 19.08 -4.61 -28.44
CA GLU A 452 19.02 -3.40 -29.26
C GLU A 452 19.91 -2.28 -28.71
N ASN A 453 20.02 -2.16 -27.39
CA ASN A 453 20.82 -1.11 -26.76
C ASN A 453 22.33 -1.41 -26.68
N THR A 454 22.74 -2.67 -26.88
CA THR A 454 24.14 -3.12 -26.78
C THR A 454 24.83 -3.38 -28.11
N GLU A 455 24.06 -3.66 -29.18
CA GLU A 455 24.66 -3.73 -30.51
C GLU A 455 24.99 -2.30 -30.98
N GLU A 456 26.28 -1.95 -30.96
CA GLU A 456 26.76 -0.83 -31.77
C GLU A 456 26.28 -1.06 -33.21
N PRO A 457 25.79 -0.03 -33.93
CA PRO A 457 25.54 -0.16 -35.35
C PRO A 457 26.90 -0.37 -36.04
N GLY A 458 27.28 -1.65 -36.15
CA GLY A 458 28.49 -2.10 -36.82
C GLY A 458 28.39 -1.79 -38.30
N SER A 459 29.03 -0.68 -38.68
CA SER A 459 29.76 -0.40 -39.93
C SER A 459 29.27 -1.02 -41.24
#